data_AF-A0A1F5RUU3-F1
#
_entry.id   AF-A0A1F5RUU3-F1
#
_cell.length_a   1.000
_cell.length_b   1.000
_cell.length_c   1.000
_cell.angle_alpha   90.00
_cell.angle_beta   90.00
_cell.angle_gamma   90.00
#
_symmetry.space_group_name_H-M   'P 1'
#
loop_
_entity.id
_entity.type
_entity.pdbx_description
1 polymer ?
#
loop_
_entity_poly.entity_id
_entity_poly.type
_entity_poly.pdbx_seq_one_letter_code
_entity_poly.pdbx_strand_id
1 'polypeptide(L)'
;MTSLHSNDEFLNDEFFQAVEDLIAKLKDGGHQQAAVDLRDGFAHLNGLTDGWACFLESIERVQATESKRFAREHQRALEMIRATAHAAVFRR
;
A
#
# COMPACT_ATOMS: atom_id res chain seq x y z
N MET A 1 0.70 8.93 -33.37
CA MET A 1 0.03 8.00 -32.44
C MET A 1 1.00 7.72 -31.31
N THR A 2 0.88 8.47 -30.22
CA THR A 2 1.80 8.41 -29.08
C THR A 2 1.47 7.17 -28.27
N SER A 3 2.49 6.34 -28.04
CA SER A 3 2.43 5.04 -27.38
C SER A 3 1.82 5.17 -25.97
N LEU A 4 0.76 4.41 -25.70
CA LEU A 4 0.06 4.29 -24.41
C LEU A 4 0.86 3.49 -23.35
N HIS A 5 2.17 3.35 -23.51
CA HIS A 5 3.00 2.51 -22.62
C HIS A 5 3.57 3.25 -21.40
N SER A 6 3.35 4.55 -21.26
CA SER A 6 3.99 5.33 -20.19
C SER A 6 3.19 5.35 -18.87
N ASN A 7 1.89 5.02 -18.85
CA ASN A 7 1.07 5.21 -17.63
C ASN A 7 1.28 4.15 -16.54
N ASP A 8 1.68 2.92 -16.88
CA ASP A 8 1.84 1.85 -15.87
C ASP A 8 3.16 1.95 -15.07
N GLU A 9 4.20 2.59 -15.61
CA GLU A 9 5.46 2.82 -14.87
C GLU A 9 5.33 3.97 -13.86
N PHE A 10 4.69 5.09 -14.24
CA PHE A 10 4.48 6.21 -13.31
C PHE A 10 3.55 5.86 -12.15
N LEU A 11 2.50 5.06 -12.40
CA LEU A 11 1.57 4.64 -11.35
C LEU A 11 2.23 3.70 -10.34
N ASN A 12 3.24 2.94 -10.77
CA ASN A 12 4.04 2.10 -9.89
C ASN A 12 4.89 2.97 -8.97
N ASP A 13 5.71 3.87 -9.50
CA ASP A 13 6.61 4.70 -8.69
C ASP A 13 5.84 5.58 -7.68
N GLU A 14 4.72 6.19 -8.10
CA GLU A 14 3.86 6.95 -7.20
C GLU A 14 3.22 6.07 -6.12
N PHE A 15 2.85 4.84 -6.44
CA PHE A 15 2.33 3.88 -5.47
C PHE A 15 3.40 3.45 -4.47
N PHE A 16 4.58 3.06 -4.92
CA PHE A 16 5.70 2.67 -4.05
C PHE A 16 6.06 3.82 -3.12
N GLN A 17 6.15 5.04 -3.64
CA GLN A 17 6.41 6.23 -2.82
C GLN A 17 5.29 6.51 -1.81
N ALA A 18 4.02 6.38 -2.20
CA ALA A 18 2.89 6.59 -1.30
C ALA A 18 2.88 5.58 -0.13
N VAL A 19 3.29 4.32 -0.39
CA VAL A 19 3.42 3.31 0.66
C VAL A 19 4.58 3.63 1.60
N GLU A 20 5.75 4.02 1.07
CA GLU A 20 6.89 4.43 1.89
C GLU A 20 6.56 5.64 2.78
N ASP A 21 5.90 6.66 2.21
CA ASP A 21 5.45 7.84 2.93
C ASP A 21 4.46 7.51 4.05
N LEU A 22 3.53 6.57 3.81
CA LEU A 22 2.59 6.13 4.82
C LEU A 22 3.30 5.37 5.95
N ILE A 23 4.26 4.49 5.63
CA ILE A 23 5.07 3.79 6.63
C ILE A 23 5.85 4.79 7.50
N ALA A 24 6.43 5.83 6.90
CA ALA A 24 7.15 6.87 7.62
C ALA A 24 6.21 7.64 8.58
N LYS A 25 5.04 8.06 8.11
CA LYS A 25 4.03 8.76 8.92
C LYS A 25 3.50 7.90 10.07
N LEU A 26 3.28 6.62 9.85
CA LEU A 26 2.84 5.70 10.91
C LEU A 26 3.92 5.49 11.97
N LYS A 27 5.20 5.45 11.59
CA LYS A 27 6.30 5.42 12.57
C LYS A 27 6.35 6.68 13.42
N ASP A 28 6.24 7.85 12.78
CA ASP A 28 6.26 9.15 13.46
C ASP A 28 5.05 9.33 14.40
N GLY A 29 3.88 8.82 13.98
CA GLY A 29 2.66 8.79 14.80
C GLY A 29 2.64 7.73 15.92
N GLY A 30 3.72 6.98 16.14
CA GLY A 30 3.81 5.96 17.19
C GLY A 30 3.13 4.63 16.87
N HIS A 31 2.67 4.41 15.64
CA HIS A 31 2.05 3.17 15.17
C HIS A 31 3.08 2.18 14.63
N GLN A 32 4.07 1.83 15.47
CA GLN A 32 5.22 1.01 15.07
C GLN A 32 4.81 -0.37 14.52
N GLN A 33 3.81 -1.03 15.13
CA GLN A 33 3.35 -2.34 14.65
C GLN A 33 2.71 -2.24 13.26
N ALA A 34 1.87 -1.24 13.01
CA ALA A 34 1.26 -1.04 11.69
C ALA A 34 2.30 -0.72 10.61
N ALA A 35 3.33 0.06 10.96
CA ALA A 35 4.43 0.35 10.05
C ALA A 35 5.28 -0.89 9.74
N VAL A 36 5.48 -1.80 10.70
CA VAL A 36 6.16 -3.09 10.48
C VAL A 36 5.32 -3.97 9.57
N ASP A 37 4.04 -4.15 9.87
CA ASP A 37 3.14 -5.00 9.09
C ASP A 37 3.05 -4.52 7.62
N LEU A 38 2.95 -3.21 7.39
CA LEU A 38 2.96 -2.64 6.03
C LEU A 38 4.30 -2.83 5.33
N ARG A 39 5.43 -2.63 6.03
CA ARG A 39 6.75 -2.80 5.44
C ARG A 39 7.01 -4.25 5.06
N ASP A 40 6.61 -5.19 5.91
CA ASP A 40 6.79 -6.61 5.67
C ASP A 40 5.95 -7.04 4.47
N GLY A 41 4.68 -6.64 4.39
CA GLY A 41 3.87 -6.88 3.19
C GLY A 41 4.45 -6.24 1.93
N PHE A 42 4.95 -5.00 2.03
CA PHE A 42 5.52 -4.25 0.91
C PHE A 42 6.80 -4.89 0.37
N ALA A 43 7.65 -5.44 1.23
CA ALA A 43 8.88 -6.12 0.83
C ALA A 43 8.64 -7.36 -0.06
N HIS A 44 7.43 -7.92 -0.05
CA HIS A 44 7.04 -9.05 -0.89
C HIS A 44 6.55 -8.65 -2.29
N LEU A 45 6.40 -7.35 -2.59
CA LEU A 45 5.99 -6.83 -3.91
C LEU A 45 7.07 -6.92 -5.01
N ASN A 46 7.99 -7.88 -4.93
CA ASN A 46 9.08 -8.08 -5.89
C ASN A 46 8.66 -8.82 -7.19
N GLY A 47 7.47 -8.55 -7.72
CA GLY A 47 7.10 -8.97 -9.07
C GLY A 47 6.46 -10.36 -9.23
N LEU A 48 5.97 -10.99 -8.16
CA LEU A 48 5.10 -12.17 -8.24
C LEU A 48 3.66 -11.79 -7.86
N THR A 49 2.68 -12.36 -8.55
CA THR A 49 1.23 -12.15 -8.27
C THR A 49 0.88 -12.41 -6.80
N ASP A 50 1.60 -13.32 -6.15
CA ASP A 50 1.44 -13.63 -4.72
C ASP A 50 1.86 -12.48 -3.79
N GLY A 51 2.78 -11.61 -4.21
CA GLY A 51 3.22 -10.44 -3.44
C GLY A 51 2.13 -9.39 -3.24
N TRP A 52 1.28 -9.20 -4.26
CA TRP A 52 0.13 -8.28 -4.18
C TRP A 52 -0.96 -8.80 -3.24
N ALA A 53 -1.19 -10.12 -3.21
CA ALA A 53 -2.11 -10.74 -2.28
C ALA A 53 -1.60 -10.63 -0.83
N CYS A 54 -0.33 -10.95 -0.57
CA CYS A 54 0.28 -10.78 0.75
C CYS A 54 0.25 -9.32 1.23
N PHE A 55 0.45 -8.36 0.31
CA PHE A 55 0.35 -6.95 0.66
C PHE A 55 -1.09 -6.52 1.00
N LEU A 56 -2.09 -7.01 0.25
CA LEU A 56 -3.49 -6.76 0.53
C LEU A 56 -3.89 -7.30 1.92
N GLU A 57 -3.47 -8.52 2.26
CA GLU A 57 -3.71 -9.09 3.60
C GLU A 57 -3.09 -8.24 4.72
N SER A 58 -1.89 -7.70 4.48
CA SER A 58 -1.21 -6.82 5.44
C SER A 58 -1.98 -5.51 5.65
N ILE A 59 -2.50 -4.91 4.57
CA ILE A 59 -3.36 -3.72 4.64
C ILE A 59 -4.65 -4.02 5.42
N GLU A 60 -5.29 -5.15 5.15
CA GLU A 60 -6.54 -5.53 5.81
C GLU A 60 -6.34 -5.81 7.31
N ARG A 61 -5.20 -6.40 7.69
CA ARG A 61 -4.81 -6.56 9.10
C ARG A 61 -4.64 -5.22 9.80
N VAL A 62 -3.95 -4.27 9.17
CA VAL A 62 -3.76 -2.91 9.71
C VAL A 62 -5.09 -2.18 9.82
N GLN A 63 -5.99 -2.35 8.84
CA GLN A 63 -7.34 -1.80 8.90
C GLN A 63 -8.15 -2.37 10.08
N ALA A 64 -8.10 -3.69 10.29
CA ALA A 64 -8.87 -4.35 11.34
C ALA A 64 -8.39 -3.99 12.76
N THR A 65 -7.09 -3.75 12.93
CA THR A 65 -6.47 -3.61 14.26
C THR A 65 -6.25 -2.16 14.69
N GLU A 66 -5.80 -1.29 13.78
CA GLU A 66 -5.25 0.02 14.15
C GLU A 66 -5.92 1.21 13.44
N SER A 67 -6.66 1.01 12.35
CA SER A 67 -7.17 2.13 11.52
C SER A 67 -7.98 3.18 12.27
N LYS A 68 -8.74 2.79 13.32
CA LYS A 68 -9.55 3.72 14.12
C LYS A 68 -8.71 4.74 14.90
N ARG A 69 -7.42 4.47 15.09
CA ARG A 69 -6.46 5.35 15.78
C ARG A 69 -5.71 6.27 14.83
N PHE A 70 -5.80 6.02 13.53
CA PHE A 70 -5.10 6.81 12.54
C PHE A 70 -5.74 8.18 12.37
N ALA A 71 -4.91 9.19 12.10
CA ALA A 71 -5.39 10.46 11.59
C ALA A 71 -6.20 10.25 10.30
N ARG A 72 -7.18 11.10 10.07
CA ARG A 72 -8.11 10.99 8.93
C ARG A 72 -7.40 10.97 7.57
N GLU A 73 -6.27 11.68 7.47
CA GLU A 73 -5.41 11.67 6.29
C GLU A 73 -4.72 10.32 6.05
N HIS A 74 -4.26 9.64 7.09
CA HIS A 74 -3.64 8.32 6.99
C HIS A 74 -4.67 7.24 6.67
N GLN A 75 -5.90 7.37 7.18
CA GLN A 75 -7.02 6.51 6.79
C GLN A 75 -7.30 6.60 5.29
N ARG A 76 -7.39 7.82 4.75
CA ARG A 76 -7.57 8.03 3.30
C ARG A 76 -6.41 7.47 2.48
N ALA A 77 -5.17 7.68 2.92
CA ALA A 77 -4.01 7.12 2.24
C ALA A 77 -4.06 5.57 2.21
N LEU A 78 -4.41 4.96 3.33
CA LEU A 78 -4.56 3.50 3.45
C LEU A 78 -5.68 2.96 2.55
N GLU A 79 -6.82 3.66 2.45
CA GLU A 79 -7.91 3.30 1.55
C GLU A 79 -7.52 3.38 0.07
N MET A 80 -6.78 4.42 -0.34
CA MET A 80 -6.27 4.55 -1.70
C MET A 80 -5.29 3.42 -2.04
N ILE A 81 -4.33 3.14 -1.14
CA ILE A 81 -3.36 2.06 -1.32
C ILE A 81 -4.07 0.69 -1.42
N ARG A 82 -5.08 0.45 -0.59
CA ARG A 82 -5.90 -0.76 -0.66
C ARG A 82 -6.60 -0.91 -2.00
N ALA A 83 -7.22 0.16 -2.50
CA ALA A 83 -7.93 0.14 -3.77
C ALA A 83 -6.98 -0.20 -4.95
N THR A 84 -5.77 0.37 -4.94
CA THR A 84 -4.74 0.06 -5.94
C THR A 84 -4.24 -1.38 -5.84
N ALA A 85 -3.92 -1.86 -4.63
CA ALA A 85 -3.50 -3.25 -4.41
C ALA A 85 -4.58 -4.25 -4.83
N HIS A 86 -5.85 -3.98 -4.50
CA HIS A 86 -6.97 -4.79 -4.94
C HIS A 86 -7.13 -4.79 -6.47
N ALA A 87 -7.00 -3.64 -7.13
CA ALA A 87 -7.04 -3.57 -8.58
C ALA A 87 -5.90 -4.38 -9.24
N ALA A 88 -4.72 -4.42 -8.62
CA ALA A 88 -3.58 -5.21 -9.10
C ALA A 88 -3.79 -6.73 -8.93
N VAL A 89 -4.40 -7.18 -7.81
CA VAL A 89 -4.73 -8.60 -7.57
C VAL A 89 -5.83 -9.11 -8.50
N PHE A 90 -6.87 -8.29 -8.73
CA PHE A 90 -8.09 -8.71 -9.44
C PHE A 90 -8.19 -8.25 -10.90
N ARG A 91 -7.19 -7.53 -11.43
CA ARG A 91 -7.02 -7.36 -12.89
C ARG A 91 -6.59 -8.71 -13.49
N ARG A 92 -7.56 -9.49 -13.94
CA ARG A 92 -7.40 -10.62 -14.85
C ARG A 92 -8.29 -10.42 -16.06
#